data_AF-A0A3C0GJW7-F1
#
_entry.id   AF-A0A3C0GJW7-F1
#
_cell.length_a   1.000
_cell.length_b   1.000
_cell.length_c   1.000
_cell.angle_alpha   90.00
_cell.angle_beta   90.00
_cell.angle_gamma   90.00
#
_symmetry.space_group_name_H-M   'P 1'
#
loop_
_entity.id
_entity.type
_entity.pdbx_description
1 polymer ?
#
loop_
_entity_poly.entity_id
_entity_poly.type
_entity_poly.pdbx_seq_one_letter_code
_entity_poly.pdbx_strand_id
1 'polypeptide(L)'
;MLKGYLLEKQQKLLQQQSNFYTSTGLHVFFKDPVKNIDIESVIEKVESSVPVHLLSEVEMIIFGWFEEFEERALSAFYDGGTLYISNKHKDFNSVYDDIVHEISHSIEEPYGYFIYGDKKIEDEFLRKRKYLHDILWNMDYKIPLSVAMDPEYNEEFDMFLYKKVGYDKLEIILSGIFISPYAATSLREYFATGFAEFFTNPDLNSFLQKVSPELYKKLILLQNSEELDNQ
;
A
#
# COMPACT_ATOMS: atom_id res chain seq x y z
N MET A 1 -38.85 -5.50 29.57
CA MET A 1 -37.57 -5.97 30.15
C MET A 1 -36.86 -7.02 29.29
N LEU A 2 -37.48 -8.15 28.94
CA LEU A 2 -36.82 -9.23 28.18
C LEU A 2 -36.33 -8.82 26.77
N LYS A 3 -37.11 -8.02 26.04
CA LYS A 3 -36.74 -7.53 24.69
C LYS A 3 -35.54 -6.57 24.70
N GLY A 4 -35.45 -5.71 25.72
CA GLY A 4 -34.29 -4.82 25.91
C GLY A 4 -33.04 -5.60 26.26
N TYR A 5 -33.15 -6.58 27.16
CA TYR A 5 -32.05 -7.47 27.53
C TYR A 5 -31.55 -8.33 26.34
N LEU A 6 -32.45 -8.80 25.48
CA LEU A 6 -32.07 -9.55 24.27
C LEU A 6 -31.37 -8.67 23.23
N LEU A 7 -31.83 -7.43 23.02
CA LEU A 7 -31.17 -6.47 22.12
C LEU A 7 -29.79 -6.05 22.65
N GLU A 8 -29.68 -5.82 23.94
CA GLU A 8 -28.43 -5.43 24.61
C GLU A 8 -27.43 -6.60 24.64
N LYS A 9 -27.91 -7.84 24.80
CA LYS A 9 -27.09 -9.06 24.69
C LYS A 9 -26.68 -9.34 23.25
N GLN A 10 -27.54 -9.07 22.26
CA GLN A 10 -27.21 -9.16 20.84
C GLN A 10 -26.19 -8.09 20.43
N GLN A 11 -26.34 -6.84 20.90
CA GLN A 11 -25.36 -5.78 20.70
C GLN A 11 -24.02 -6.11 21.36
N LYS A 12 -24.01 -6.66 22.58
CA LYS A 12 -22.78 -7.15 23.21
C LYS A 12 -22.15 -8.32 22.47
N LEU A 13 -22.93 -9.25 21.91
CA LEU A 13 -22.42 -10.35 21.09
C LEU A 13 -21.86 -9.86 19.74
N LEU A 14 -22.50 -8.86 19.13
CA LEU A 14 -22.01 -8.18 17.93
C LEU A 14 -20.72 -7.39 18.23
N GLN A 15 -20.64 -6.73 19.39
CA GLN A 15 -19.43 -6.06 19.88
C GLN A 15 -18.32 -7.04 20.27
N GLN A 16 -18.66 -8.25 20.73
CA GLN A 16 -17.69 -9.32 21.00
C GLN A 16 -17.20 -10.03 19.74
N GLN A 17 -17.86 -9.81 18.60
CA GLN A 17 -17.43 -10.28 17.27
C GLN A 17 -16.88 -9.14 16.39
N SER A 18 -16.75 -7.91 16.91
CA SER A 18 -16.34 -6.74 16.12
C SER A 18 -14.85 -6.41 16.21
N ASN A 19 -14.04 -7.18 16.95
CA ASN A 19 -12.58 -7.06 16.93
C ASN A 19 -11.86 -8.29 17.46
N PHE A 20 -10.56 -8.36 17.22
CA PHE A 20 -9.63 -9.26 17.88
C PHE A 20 -8.25 -8.61 18.01
N TYR A 21 -7.38 -9.23 18.83
CA TYR A 21 -5.97 -8.88 18.91
C TYR A 21 -5.13 -10.05 18.41
N THR A 22 -4.09 -9.78 17.64
CA THR A 22 -3.13 -10.82 17.24
C THR A 22 -2.17 -11.13 18.39
N SER A 23 -1.37 -12.18 18.21
CA SER A 23 -0.32 -12.53 19.18
C SER A 23 0.81 -11.50 19.31
N THR A 24 0.97 -10.63 18.29
CA THR A 24 1.96 -9.54 18.28
C THR A 24 1.44 -8.26 18.93
N GLY A 25 0.13 -8.19 19.24
CA GLY A 25 -0.50 -7.04 19.87
C GLY A 25 -1.29 -6.14 18.93
N LEU A 26 -1.33 -6.45 17.63
CA LEU A 26 -2.11 -5.71 16.63
C LEU A 26 -3.61 -5.79 16.92
N HIS A 27 -4.30 -4.65 16.95
CA HIS A 27 -5.75 -4.59 17.14
C HIS A 27 -6.49 -4.54 15.80
N VAL A 28 -7.30 -5.55 15.51
CA VAL A 28 -8.13 -5.58 14.30
C VAL A 28 -9.57 -5.27 14.67
N PHE A 29 -10.13 -4.19 14.16
CA PHE A 29 -11.49 -3.71 14.45
C PHE A 29 -12.36 -3.67 13.19
N PHE A 30 -13.62 -4.08 13.33
CA PHE A 30 -14.61 -4.09 12.26
C PHE A 30 -15.66 -3.01 12.52
N LYS A 31 -15.50 -1.85 11.88
CA LYS A 31 -16.52 -0.80 11.83
C LYS A 31 -17.72 -1.26 11.01
N ASP A 32 -17.46 -1.89 9.87
CA ASP A 32 -18.46 -2.48 8.99
C ASP A 32 -18.11 -3.96 8.71
N PRO A 33 -19.10 -4.86 8.53
CA PRO A 33 -18.83 -6.28 8.35
C PRO A 33 -18.11 -6.56 7.02
N VAL A 34 -17.07 -7.39 7.08
CA VAL A 34 -16.41 -8.01 5.92
C VAL A 34 -17.11 -9.34 5.61
N LYS A 35 -17.39 -9.60 4.33
CA LYS A 35 -18.10 -10.82 3.90
C LYS A 35 -17.20 -11.69 3.05
N ASN A 36 -17.33 -13.01 3.23
CA ASN A 36 -16.71 -14.05 2.39
C ASN A 36 -15.18 -14.07 2.36
N ILE A 37 -14.53 -13.41 3.31
CA ILE A 37 -13.07 -13.40 3.47
C ILE A 37 -12.78 -13.67 4.94
N ASP A 38 -11.87 -14.62 5.19
CA ASP A 38 -11.35 -14.90 6.51
C ASP A 38 -10.20 -13.92 6.81
N ILE A 39 -10.53 -12.86 7.55
CA ILE A 39 -9.58 -11.80 7.88
C ILE A 39 -8.50 -12.28 8.85
N GLU A 40 -8.81 -13.18 9.78
CA GLU A 40 -7.79 -13.73 10.69
C GLU A 40 -6.69 -14.43 9.86
N SER A 41 -7.08 -15.25 8.89
CA SER A 41 -6.13 -15.89 7.96
C SER A 41 -5.33 -14.88 7.11
N VAL A 42 -5.91 -13.74 6.71
CA VAL A 42 -5.18 -12.68 6.00
C VAL A 42 -4.11 -12.08 6.92
N ILE A 43 -4.47 -11.75 8.16
CA ILE A 43 -3.53 -11.15 9.12
C ILE A 43 -2.41 -12.12 9.48
N GLU A 44 -2.70 -13.39 9.70
CA GLU A 44 -1.68 -14.43 9.89
C GLU A 44 -0.72 -14.51 8.69
N LYS A 45 -1.24 -14.34 7.46
CA LYS A 45 -0.41 -14.32 6.26
C LYS A 45 0.49 -13.09 6.19
N VAL A 46 0.01 -11.91 6.61
CA VAL A 46 0.81 -10.68 6.73
C VAL A 46 1.94 -10.88 7.74
N GLU A 47 1.60 -11.26 8.97
CA GLU A 47 2.57 -11.43 10.06
C GLU A 47 3.64 -12.51 9.78
N SER A 48 3.31 -13.51 8.96
CA SER A 48 4.26 -14.55 8.55
C SER A 48 5.11 -14.19 7.33
N SER A 49 4.71 -13.18 6.56
CA SER A 49 5.39 -12.80 5.31
C SER A 49 6.27 -11.55 5.47
N VAL A 50 5.90 -10.63 6.36
CA VAL A 50 6.65 -9.39 6.62
C VAL A 50 7.45 -9.51 7.93
N PRO A 51 8.74 -9.14 7.96
CA PRO A 51 9.53 -9.13 9.19
C PRO A 51 8.88 -8.31 10.31
N VAL A 52 8.90 -8.86 11.53
CA VAL A 52 8.23 -8.26 12.71
C VAL A 52 8.65 -6.81 12.98
N HIS A 53 9.91 -6.44 12.76
CA HIS A 53 10.38 -5.06 12.97
C HIS A 53 9.84 -4.06 11.95
N LEU A 54 9.26 -4.51 10.84
CA LEU A 54 8.57 -3.66 9.86
C LEU A 54 7.07 -3.54 10.13
N LEU A 55 6.56 -4.26 11.13
CA LEU A 55 5.16 -4.20 11.56
C LEU A 55 4.96 -3.29 12.79
N SER A 56 6.04 -2.81 13.41
CA SER A 56 6.01 -2.16 14.72
C SER A 56 5.22 -0.86 14.76
N GLU A 57 5.13 -0.15 13.64
CA GLU A 57 4.44 1.15 13.56
C GLU A 57 2.93 0.99 13.38
N VAL A 58 2.43 -0.22 13.10
CA VAL A 58 1.01 -0.47 12.93
C VAL A 58 0.41 -1.01 14.22
N GLU A 59 -0.42 -0.19 14.86
CA GLU A 59 -1.10 -0.53 16.11
C GLU A 59 -2.52 -1.08 15.87
N MET A 60 -3.16 -0.65 14.78
CA MET A 60 -4.56 -0.95 14.51
C MET A 60 -4.85 -1.15 13.02
N ILE A 61 -5.77 -2.06 12.72
CA ILE A 61 -6.43 -2.16 11.41
C ILE A 61 -7.93 -1.99 11.60
N ILE A 62 -8.53 -1.08 10.86
CA ILE A 62 -9.98 -0.86 10.85
C ILE A 62 -10.57 -1.25 9.50
N PHE A 63 -11.46 -2.24 9.51
CA PHE A 63 -12.28 -2.59 8.35
C PHE A 63 -13.59 -1.81 8.36
N GLY A 64 -13.85 -1.03 7.30
CA GLY A 64 -15.02 -0.16 7.24
C GLY A 64 -15.23 0.49 5.89
N TRP A 65 -16.29 1.28 5.74
CA TRP A 65 -16.41 2.26 4.67
C TRP A 65 -16.11 3.67 5.22
N PHE A 66 -15.24 4.41 4.53
CA PHE A 66 -14.76 5.74 4.91
C PHE A 66 -14.95 6.72 3.74
N GLU A 67 -15.15 8.01 4.02
CA GLU A 67 -15.44 9.03 2.99
C GLU A 67 -14.23 9.22 2.05
N GLU A 68 -13.03 9.05 2.60
CA GLU A 68 -11.74 9.12 1.91
C GLU A 68 -11.64 8.14 0.74
N PHE A 69 -12.30 6.98 0.80
CA PHE A 69 -12.34 6.02 -0.31
C PHE A 69 -13.10 6.56 -1.53
N GLU A 70 -14.10 7.40 -1.30
CA GLU A 70 -14.85 8.05 -2.37
C GLU A 70 -14.10 9.30 -2.87
N GLU A 71 -13.61 10.12 -1.95
CA GLU A 71 -12.93 11.38 -2.27
C GLU A 71 -11.61 11.14 -3.02
N ARG A 72 -10.83 10.14 -2.60
CA ARG A 72 -9.50 9.87 -3.15
C ARG A 72 -9.47 8.64 -4.08
N ALA A 73 -10.61 7.99 -4.29
CA ALA A 73 -10.73 6.77 -5.09
C ALA A 73 -9.80 5.62 -4.63
N LEU A 74 -9.65 5.43 -3.31
CA LEU A 74 -8.78 4.43 -2.68
C LEU A 74 -9.58 3.23 -2.12
N SER A 75 -8.90 2.10 -1.87
CA SER A 75 -9.43 0.95 -1.12
C SER A 75 -8.86 0.83 0.29
N ALA A 76 -7.72 1.48 0.54
CA ALA A 76 -7.02 1.48 1.81
C ALA A 76 -6.27 2.80 2.00
N PHE A 77 -5.95 3.15 3.25
CA PHE A 77 -4.97 4.18 3.58
C PHE A 77 -4.43 4.00 5.01
N TYR A 78 -3.19 4.44 5.22
CA TYR A 78 -2.54 4.57 6.52
C TYR A 78 -2.71 5.98 7.09
N ASP A 79 -3.02 6.07 8.38
CA ASP A 79 -2.99 7.31 9.15
C ASP A 79 -2.59 7.02 10.62
N GLY A 80 -1.42 7.54 11.03
CA GLY A 80 -0.98 7.60 12.43
C GLY A 80 -1.07 6.28 13.20
N GLY A 81 -0.45 5.22 12.67
CA GLY A 81 -0.45 3.88 13.28
C GLY A 81 -1.68 3.03 12.96
N THR A 82 -2.64 3.55 12.20
CA THR A 82 -3.88 2.85 11.84
C THR A 82 -3.98 2.60 10.34
N LEU A 83 -4.27 1.37 9.93
CA LEU A 83 -4.64 1.04 8.56
C LEU A 83 -6.16 1.03 8.42
N TYR A 84 -6.69 1.85 7.52
CA TYR A 84 -8.10 1.90 7.18
C TYR A 84 -8.33 1.11 5.91
N ILE A 85 -9.08 0.01 6.01
CA ILE A 85 -9.24 -0.97 4.93
C ILE A 85 -10.72 -1.08 4.55
N SER A 86 -11.02 -0.95 3.26
CA SER A 86 -12.40 -1.00 2.74
C SER A 86 -13.05 -2.33 3.01
N ASN A 87 -14.21 -2.38 3.68
CA ASN A 87 -14.91 -3.66 3.90
C ASN A 87 -15.47 -4.31 2.61
N LYS A 88 -15.25 -3.70 1.44
CA LYS A 88 -15.62 -4.21 0.11
C LYS A 88 -14.36 -4.63 -0.64
N HIS A 89 -14.10 -5.92 -0.65
CA HIS A 89 -12.94 -6.51 -1.32
C HIS A 89 -13.35 -7.48 -2.41
N LYS A 90 -12.43 -7.72 -3.34
CA LYS A 90 -12.62 -8.68 -4.42
C LYS A 90 -12.37 -10.11 -3.95
N ASP A 91 -11.26 -10.30 -3.25
CA ASP A 91 -10.77 -11.60 -2.81
C ASP A 91 -9.72 -11.45 -1.69
N PHE A 92 -9.25 -12.59 -1.16
CA PHE A 92 -8.24 -12.66 -0.11
C PHE A 92 -6.96 -11.89 -0.46
N ASN A 93 -6.48 -12.03 -1.69
CA ASN A 93 -5.22 -11.41 -2.11
C ASN A 93 -5.34 -9.88 -2.17
N SER A 94 -6.50 -9.35 -2.60
CA SER A 94 -6.72 -7.90 -2.56
C SER A 94 -6.59 -7.30 -1.17
N VAL A 95 -7.06 -8.00 -0.12
CA VAL A 95 -6.90 -7.51 1.27
C VAL A 95 -5.46 -7.62 1.74
N TYR A 96 -4.81 -8.74 1.39
CA TYR A 96 -3.42 -8.98 1.73
C TYR A 96 -2.49 -7.93 1.11
N ASP A 97 -2.66 -7.64 -0.18
CA ASP A 97 -1.90 -6.61 -0.90
C ASP A 97 -2.14 -5.22 -0.31
N ASP A 98 -3.40 -4.84 -0.05
CA ASP A 98 -3.75 -3.54 0.54
C ASP A 98 -3.08 -3.36 1.91
N ILE A 99 -3.12 -4.36 2.79
CA ILE A 99 -2.51 -4.26 4.13
C ILE A 99 -0.98 -4.13 4.04
N VAL A 100 -0.32 -4.94 3.20
CA VAL A 100 1.14 -4.86 3.04
C VAL A 100 1.55 -3.53 2.41
N HIS A 101 0.75 -2.99 1.49
CA HIS A 101 0.94 -1.66 0.94
C HIS A 101 0.83 -0.58 2.03
N GLU A 102 -0.21 -0.59 2.86
CA GLU A 102 -0.35 0.43 3.90
C GLU A 102 0.71 0.31 5.02
N ILE A 103 1.17 -0.91 5.34
CA ILE A 103 2.34 -1.11 6.21
C ILE A 103 3.56 -0.37 5.66
N SER A 104 3.76 -0.38 4.34
CA SER A 104 4.89 0.29 3.73
C SER A 104 4.89 1.82 3.95
N HIS A 105 3.71 2.44 4.09
CA HIS A 105 3.63 3.86 4.41
C HIS A 105 3.98 4.13 5.87
N SER A 106 3.62 3.22 6.78
CA SER A 106 3.98 3.34 8.20
C SER A 106 5.49 3.33 8.43
N ILE A 107 6.23 2.49 7.69
CA ILE A 107 7.69 2.36 7.86
C ILE A 107 8.48 3.57 7.34
N GLU A 108 7.85 4.46 6.55
CA GLU A 108 8.49 5.70 6.11
C GLU A 108 8.72 6.67 7.28
N GLU A 109 7.93 6.57 8.36
CA GLU A 109 8.11 7.39 9.55
C GLU A 109 9.45 7.11 10.27
N PRO A 110 9.76 5.86 10.69
CA PRO A 110 11.03 5.54 11.33
C PRO A 110 12.20 5.44 10.34
N TYR A 111 11.96 5.01 9.09
CA TYR A 111 13.05 4.67 8.16
C TYR A 111 13.13 5.58 6.93
N GLY A 112 12.37 6.67 6.85
CA GLY A 112 12.34 7.55 5.68
C GLY A 112 13.73 8.06 5.26
N TYR A 113 14.60 8.41 6.22
CA TYR A 113 15.98 8.80 5.89
C TYR A 113 16.80 7.65 5.31
N PHE A 114 16.64 6.43 5.82
CA PHE A 114 17.30 5.26 5.26
C PHE A 114 16.81 4.93 3.85
N ILE A 115 15.49 5.01 3.63
CA ILE A 115 14.82 4.69 2.37
C ILE A 115 15.25 5.71 1.30
N TYR A 116 15.17 7.01 1.60
CA TYR A 116 15.29 8.07 0.59
C TYR A 116 16.56 8.93 0.70
N GLY A 117 17.28 8.91 1.82
CA GLY A 117 18.38 9.85 2.11
C GLY A 117 19.59 9.74 1.18
N ASP A 118 19.81 8.57 0.57
CA ASP A 118 20.85 8.36 -0.45
C ASP A 118 20.42 8.75 -1.88
N LYS A 119 19.15 9.18 -2.05
CA LYS A 119 18.49 9.55 -3.31
C LYS A 119 18.44 8.47 -4.39
N LYS A 120 18.86 7.23 -4.12
CA LYS A 120 18.95 6.21 -5.19
C LYS A 120 17.59 5.79 -5.71
N ILE A 121 16.62 5.61 -4.82
CA ILE A 121 15.23 5.29 -5.19
C ILE A 121 14.59 6.50 -5.88
N GLU A 122 14.78 7.71 -5.34
CA GLU A 122 14.29 8.96 -5.96
C GLU A 122 14.81 9.11 -7.40
N ASP A 123 16.11 8.95 -7.61
CA ASP A 123 16.73 9.05 -8.94
C ASP A 123 16.23 7.94 -9.90
N GLU A 124 16.03 6.71 -9.41
CA GLU A 124 15.44 5.61 -10.18
C GLU A 124 14.01 5.94 -10.62
N PHE A 125 13.18 6.37 -9.67
CA PHE A 125 11.81 6.79 -9.91
C PHE A 125 11.73 7.93 -10.93
N LEU A 126 12.50 9.01 -10.73
CA LEU A 126 12.47 10.19 -11.61
C LEU A 126 12.93 9.88 -13.05
N ARG A 127 13.90 8.97 -13.23
CA ARG A 127 14.27 8.49 -14.58
C ARG A 127 13.10 7.78 -15.26
N LYS A 128 12.36 6.94 -14.53
CA LYS A 128 11.18 6.24 -15.06
C LYS A 128 10.03 7.20 -15.35
N ARG A 129 9.79 8.17 -14.48
CA ARG A 129 8.81 9.25 -14.66
C ARG A 129 9.10 10.08 -15.92
N LYS A 130 10.36 10.44 -16.14
CA LYS A 130 10.78 11.13 -17.36
C LYS A 130 10.51 10.29 -18.61
N TYR A 131 10.80 9.00 -18.55
CA TYR A 131 10.54 8.11 -19.67
C TYR A 131 9.03 7.94 -19.94
N LEU A 132 8.21 7.79 -18.90
CA LEU A 132 6.74 7.82 -19.00
C LEU A 132 6.25 9.13 -19.64
N HIS A 133 6.77 10.28 -19.19
CA HIS A 133 6.45 11.57 -19.80
C HIS A 133 6.71 11.58 -21.31
N ASP A 134 7.88 11.11 -21.75
CA ASP A 134 8.24 11.11 -23.16
C ASP A 134 7.32 10.19 -23.99
N ILE A 135 6.91 9.05 -23.44
CA ILE A 135 5.92 8.15 -24.08
C ILE A 135 4.56 8.85 -24.20
N LEU A 136 4.05 9.40 -23.09
CA LEU A 136 2.76 10.10 -23.07
C LEU A 136 2.76 11.29 -24.03
N TRP A 137 3.86 12.04 -24.06
CA TRP A 137 4.03 13.16 -24.98
C TRP A 137 3.93 12.72 -26.43
N ASN A 138 4.56 11.61 -26.81
CA ASN A 138 4.49 11.05 -28.17
C ASN A 138 3.11 10.48 -28.52
N MET A 139 2.30 10.14 -27.51
CA MET A 139 0.91 9.74 -27.66
C MET A 139 -0.07 10.92 -27.61
N ASP A 140 0.43 12.15 -27.71
CA ASP A 140 -0.32 13.40 -27.63
C ASP A 140 -1.00 13.70 -26.28
N TYR A 141 -0.60 13.00 -25.23
CA TYR A 141 -0.91 13.36 -23.85
C TYR A 141 0.13 14.36 -23.33
N LYS A 142 -0.06 15.65 -23.66
CA LYS A 142 0.86 16.71 -23.27
C LYS A 142 0.69 17.07 -21.78
N ILE A 143 1.73 16.85 -21.00
CA ILE A 143 1.84 17.25 -19.59
C ILE A 143 3.11 18.08 -19.40
N PRO A 144 3.14 19.09 -18.52
CA PRO A 144 4.37 19.82 -18.22
C PRO A 144 5.41 18.89 -17.60
N LEU A 145 6.67 19.01 -18.06
CA LEU A 145 7.77 18.21 -17.50
C LEU A 145 7.93 18.43 -15.99
N SER A 146 7.65 19.64 -15.49
CA SER A 146 7.68 19.92 -14.05
C SER A 146 6.68 19.09 -13.25
N VAL A 147 5.49 18.84 -13.79
CA VAL A 147 4.48 17.97 -13.15
C VAL A 147 4.92 16.51 -13.22
N ALA A 148 5.48 16.08 -14.36
CA ALA A 148 5.99 14.72 -14.49
C ALA A 148 7.21 14.42 -13.61
N MET A 149 8.02 15.44 -13.31
CA MET A 149 9.24 15.29 -12.52
C MET A 149 9.05 15.61 -11.04
N ASP A 150 7.85 15.98 -10.61
CA ASP A 150 7.51 16.12 -9.20
C ASP A 150 7.38 14.73 -8.55
N PRO A 151 8.16 14.41 -7.50
CA PRO A 151 8.04 13.14 -6.80
C PRO A 151 6.85 13.07 -5.84
N GLU A 152 6.26 14.21 -5.49
CA GLU A 152 5.16 14.25 -4.54
C GLU A 152 3.83 13.80 -5.18
N TYR A 153 2.95 13.27 -4.34
CA TYR A 153 1.62 12.90 -4.80
C TYR A 153 0.85 14.13 -5.25
N ASN A 154 0.23 14.02 -6.43
CA ASN A 154 -0.64 15.04 -6.98
C ASN A 154 -1.90 14.38 -7.54
N GLU A 155 -3.04 14.69 -6.93
CA GLU A 155 -4.33 14.08 -7.26
C GLU A 155 -4.74 14.33 -8.72
N GLU A 156 -4.52 15.54 -9.25
CA GLU A 156 -4.83 15.85 -10.65
C GLU A 156 -3.99 15.00 -11.61
N PHE A 157 -2.73 14.77 -11.26
CA PHE A 157 -1.82 13.97 -12.05
C PHE A 157 -2.17 12.48 -12.00
N ASP A 158 -2.52 11.94 -10.82
CA ASP A 158 -3.02 10.57 -10.72
C ASP A 158 -4.33 10.39 -11.50
N MET A 159 -5.31 11.28 -11.29
CA MET A 159 -6.57 11.23 -12.03
C MET A 159 -6.38 11.38 -13.54
N PHE A 160 -5.36 12.11 -13.97
CA PHE A 160 -4.94 12.14 -15.37
C PHE A 160 -4.46 10.76 -15.85
N LEU A 161 -3.58 10.09 -15.11
CA LEU A 161 -3.15 8.73 -15.45
C LEU A 161 -4.32 7.74 -15.44
N TYR A 162 -5.15 7.80 -14.41
CA TYR A 162 -6.24 6.86 -14.19
C TYR A 162 -7.42 7.05 -15.13
N LYS A 163 -7.97 8.26 -15.23
CA LYS A 163 -9.20 8.51 -16.01
C LYS A 163 -8.94 8.96 -17.44
N LYS A 164 -7.87 9.72 -17.71
CA LYS A 164 -7.62 10.29 -19.05
C LYS A 164 -6.74 9.41 -19.92
N VAL A 165 -5.66 8.86 -19.37
CA VAL A 165 -4.84 7.88 -20.10
C VAL A 165 -5.46 6.49 -19.99
N GLY A 166 -5.84 6.08 -18.77
CA GLY A 166 -6.43 4.78 -18.47
C GLY A 166 -5.39 3.78 -17.97
N TYR A 167 -5.64 3.18 -16.80
CA TYR A 167 -4.72 2.19 -16.23
C TYR A 167 -4.57 0.95 -17.12
N ASP A 168 -5.64 0.47 -17.77
CA ASP A 168 -5.58 -0.64 -18.74
C ASP A 168 -4.57 -0.38 -19.86
N LYS A 169 -4.47 0.87 -20.31
CA LYS A 169 -3.53 1.30 -21.35
C LYS A 169 -2.11 1.45 -20.78
N LEU A 170 -2.02 2.05 -19.60
CA LEU A 170 -0.75 2.25 -18.92
C LEU A 170 -0.08 0.94 -18.52
N GLU A 171 -0.84 -0.09 -18.17
CA GLU A 171 -0.30 -1.41 -17.82
C GLU A 171 0.52 -2.01 -18.97
N ILE A 172 0.04 -1.84 -20.21
CA ILE A 172 0.76 -2.27 -21.41
C ILE A 172 2.00 -1.40 -21.65
N ILE A 173 1.86 -0.08 -21.54
CA ILE A 173 2.93 0.88 -21.85
C ILE A 173 4.06 0.84 -20.82
N LEU A 174 3.69 0.68 -19.55
CA LEU A 174 4.60 0.69 -18.42
C LEU A 174 5.19 -0.67 -18.10
N SER A 175 4.80 -1.72 -18.82
CA SER A 175 5.38 -3.05 -18.70
C SER A 175 6.90 -2.98 -18.87
N GLY A 176 7.64 -3.35 -17.81
CA GLY A 176 9.10 -3.28 -17.77
C GLY A 176 9.68 -1.91 -17.38
N ILE A 177 8.84 -0.90 -17.11
CA ILE A 177 9.22 0.42 -16.59
C ILE A 177 8.83 0.52 -15.12
N PHE A 178 7.57 0.24 -14.81
CA PHE A 178 7.02 0.18 -13.45
C PHE A 178 6.41 -1.20 -13.21
N ILE A 179 6.22 -1.55 -11.95
CA ILE A 179 5.53 -2.80 -11.55
C ILE A 179 4.05 -2.69 -11.86
N SER A 180 3.46 -1.52 -11.59
CA SER A 180 2.08 -1.19 -11.93
C SER A 180 1.97 0.28 -12.36
N PRO A 181 0.87 0.70 -12.99
CA PRO A 181 0.60 2.11 -13.27
C PRO A 181 0.56 2.99 -12.02
N TYR A 182 0.04 2.45 -10.91
CA TYR A 182 -0.09 3.18 -9.65
C TYR A 182 1.27 3.57 -9.07
N ALA A 183 2.30 2.73 -9.25
CA ALA A 183 3.67 3.04 -8.85
C ALA A 183 4.29 4.27 -9.55
N ALA A 184 3.63 4.86 -10.56
CA ALA A 184 4.09 6.05 -11.25
C ALA A 184 3.49 7.37 -10.70
N THR A 185 2.58 7.31 -9.73
CA THR A 185 1.84 8.47 -9.21
C THR A 185 2.68 9.34 -8.29
N SER A 186 3.50 8.74 -7.42
CA SER A 186 4.44 9.44 -6.54
C SER A 186 5.62 8.53 -6.14
N LEU A 187 6.66 9.11 -5.54
CA LEU A 187 7.80 8.36 -5.01
C LEU A 187 7.38 7.43 -3.86
N ARG A 188 6.45 7.88 -3.01
CA ARG A 188 5.94 7.09 -1.88
C ARG A 188 5.13 5.90 -2.38
N GLU A 189 4.29 6.12 -3.39
CA GLU A 189 3.52 5.05 -4.03
C GLU A 189 4.40 4.07 -4.83
N TYR A 190 5.49 4.57 -5.39
CA TYR A 190 6.51 3.74 -6.04
C TYR A 190 7.17 2.79 -5.04
N PHE A 191 7.58 3.31 -3.89
CA PHE A 191 8.13 2.52 -2.79
C PHE A 191 7.08 1.52 -2.28
N ALA A 192 5.87 1.99 -1.97
CA ALA A 192 4.81 1.19 -1.40
C ALA A 192 4.34 0.04 -2.30
N THR A 193 4.17 0.32 -3.59
CA THR A 193 3.84 -0.71 -4.58
C THR A 193 4.94 -1.76 -4.70
N GLY A 194 6.22 -1.36 -4.70
CA GLY A 194 7.31 -2.31 -4.77
C GLY A 194 7.52 -3.09 -3.48
N PHE A 195 7.24 -2.50 -2.32
CA PHE A 195 7.22 -3.18 -1.03
C PHE A 195 6.13 -4.26 -1.01
N ALA A 196 4.90 -3.92 -1.41
CA ALA A 196 3.80 -4.87 -1.54
C ALA A 196 4.18 -6.03 -2.47
N GLU A 197 4.60 -5.74 -3.71
CA GLU A 197 5.01 -6.76 -4.67
C GLU A 197 6.11 -7.69 -4.11
N PHE A 198 7.06 -7.13 -3.35
CA PHE A 198 8.18 -7.89 -2.79
C PHE A 198 7.74 -8.97 -1.80
N PHE A 199 6.77 -8.63 -0.93
CA PHE A 199 6.30 -9.52 0.13
C PHE A 199 5.09 -10.36 -0.28
N THR A 200 4.26 -9.88 -1.21
CA THR A 200 3.06 -10.61 -1.63
C THR A 200 3.30 -11.54 -2.81
N ASN A 201 4.24 -11.21 -3.69
CA ASN A 201 4.60 -12.00 -4.87
C ASN A 201 6.09 -12.37 -4.92
N PRO A 202 6.61 -13.16 -3.95
CA PRO A 202 8.04 -13.46 -3.87
C PRO A 202 8.62 -14.15 -5.11
N ASP A 203 7.80 -14.88 -5.86
CA ASP A 203 8.20 -15.51 -7.13
C ASP A 203 8.46 -14.48 -8.25
N LEU A 204 7.85 -13.29 -8.16
CA LEU A 204 8.00 -12.18 -9.11
C LEU A 204 9.14 -11.23 -8.73
N ASN A 205 9.85 -11.49 -7.63
CA ASN A 205 10.97 -10.65 -7.18
C ASN A 205 12.09 -10.49 -8.23
N SER A 206 12.29 -11.48 -9.09
CA SER A 206 13.25 -11.36 -10.21
C SER A 206 12.84 -10.27 -11.22
N PHE A 207 11.54 -10.07 -11.43
CA PHE A 207 11.01 -9.00 -12.26
C PHE A 207 11.16 -7.65 -11.56
N LEU A 208 10.78 -7.54 -10.28
CA LEU A 208 10.99 -6.33 -9.47
C LEU A 208 12.47 -5.92 -9.46
N GLN A 209 13.40 -6.84 -9.22
CA GLN A 209 14.83 -6.57 -9.25
C GLN A 209 15.31 -6.03 -10.60
N LYS A 210 14.77 -6.57 -11.70
CA LYS A 210 15.14 -6.14 -13.06
C LYS A 210 14.59 -4.75 -13.38
N VAL A 211 13.35 -4.49 -13.00
CA VAL A 211 12.65 -3.24 -13.33
C VAL A 211 13.08 -2.11 -12.39
N SER A 212 13.26 -2.40 -11.10
CA SER A 212 13.53 -1.44 -10.02
C SER A 212 14.70 -1.89 -9.13
N PRO A 213 15.93 -1.95 -9.67
CA PRO A 213 17.08 -2.50 -8.96
C PRO A 213 17.48 -1.75 -7.69
N GLU A 214 17.37 -0.43 -7.65
CA GLU A 214 17.70 0.34 -6.43
C GLU A 214 16.63 0.16 -5.35
N LEU A 215 15.35 0.16 -5.74
CA LEU A 215 14.25 -0.17 -4.82
C LEU A 215 14.41 -1.59 -4.26
N TYR A 216 14.65 -2.59 -5.11
CA TYR A 216 14.84 -3.98 -4.69
C TYR A 216 15.99 -4.13 -3.70
N LYS A 217 17.14 -3.49 -3.96
CA LYS A 217 18.27 -3.50 -3.02
C LYS A 217 17.87 -2.91 -1.67
N LYS A 218 17.12 -1.79 -1.65
CA LYS A 218 16.68 -1.17 -0.41
C LYS A 218 15.74 -2.09 0.38
N LEU A 219 14.81 -2.78 -0.29
CA LEU A 219 13.90 -3.75 0.33
C LEU A 219 14.65 -4.96 0.92
N ILE A 220 15.74 -5.40 0.30
CA ILE A 220 16.62 -6.43 0.89
C ILE A 220 17.30 -5.92 2.16
N LEU A 221 17.83 -4.69 2.15
CA LEU A 221 18.51 -4.13 3.33
C LEU A 221 17.52 -3.86 4.48
N LEU A 222 16.30 -3.39 4.18
CA LEU A 222 15.24 -3.15 5.17
C LEU A 222 14.86 -4.40 5.97
N GLN A 223 15.07 -5.60 5.42
CA GLN A 223 14.79 -6.85 6.15
C GLN A 223 15.79 -7.12 7.28
N ASN A 224 16.96 -6.50 7.26
CA ASN A 224 18.00 -6.70 8.27
C ASN A 224 17.90 -5.60 9.32
N SER A 225 17.28 -5.88 10.47
CA SER A 225 17.16 -4.89 11.55
C SER A 225 18.52 -4.34 12.02
N GLU A 226 19.57 -5.17 12.00
CA GLU A 226 20.95 -4.74 12.35
C GLU A 226 21.52 -3.66 11.42
N GLU A 227 21.08 -3.60 10.16
CA GLU A 227 21.52 -2.55 9.21
C GLU A 227 20.82 -1.21 9.45
N LEU A 228 19.71 -1.22 10.18
CA LEU A 228 18.92 -0.03 10.54
C LEU A 228 19.46 0.65 11.80
N ASP A 229 19.95 -0.13 12.77
CA ASP A 229 20.49 0.37 14.05
C ASP A 229 21.89 1.00 13.95
N ASN A 230 22.60 0.80 12.82
CA ASN A 230 23.99 1.24 12.62
C ASN A 230 24.13 2.59 11.86
N GLN A 231 23.06 3.40 11.81
CA GLN A 231 23.03 4.70 11.13
C GLN A 231 23.13 5.89 12.07
#